data_AF-A0A1V2N7Q6-F1
#
_entry.id   AF-A0A1V2N7Q6-F1
#
_cell.length_a   1.000
_cell.length_b   1.000
_cell.length_c   1.000
_cell.angle_alpha   90.00
_cell.angle_beta   90.00
_cell.angle_gamma   90.00
#
_symmetry.space_group_name_H-M   'P 1'
#
loop_
_entity.id
_entity.type
_entity.pdbx_description
1 polymer ?
#
loop_
_entity_poly.entity_id
_entity_poly.type
_entity_poly.pdbx_seq_one_letter_code
_entity_poly.pdbx_strand_id
1 'polypeptide(L)'
;MREECITAVRKAAGEIKLSDADIAHIESHIREAWEQEGSKHAGFADLSLDKQINRVSVRAKESFFSDSSRLKPYELLASLEGDNQVTQLQHRIAHQATGGGSVEISIRGLKSHIYGKFQDYHKFGTKAFGFKNDTHANTELLLALRGETNVRPEAVKLAKVFHDAMDFLVKEAKEVGLKFHALENYTPQPMDFRKISAISKKDFIDRTLPRLDLSEYQKRGIQDSDSLRSFLGDVYETLASEGRNKVIASKGKVSSYGNSLGGRLRQPRQLHYTPQGLVDAMKDFGSELTVDGMMS
;
A
#
# COMPACT_ATOMS: atom_id res chain seq x y z
N MET A 1 37.79 13.69 20.87
CA MET A 1 38.69 12.68 21.47
C MET A 1 40.09 13.27 21.47
N ARG A 2 40.96 12.97 22.45
CA ARG A 2 42.36 13.46 22.40
C ARG A 2 43.13 12.74 21.29
N GLU A 3 44.09 13.43 20.65
CA GLU A 3 44.86 12.90 19.51
C GLU A 3 45.59 11.59 19.80
N GLU A 4 46.09 11.43 21.02
CA GLU A 4 46.75 10.21 21.49
C GLU A 4 45.81 8.99 21.42
N CYS A 5 44.54 9.17 21.77
CA CYS A 5 43.53 8.12 21.71
C CYS A 5 43.12 7.81 20.26
N ILE A 6 43.00 8.82 19.40
CA ILE A 6 42.70 8.64 17.98
C ILE A 6 43.79 7.79 17.31
N THR A 7 45.05 8.09 17.62
CA THR A 7 46.21 7.36 17.10
C THR A 7 46.21 5.90 17.60
N ALA A 8 45.89 5.68 18.88
CA ALA A 8 45.78 4.34 19.45
C ALA A 8 44.65 3.52 18.80
N VAL A 9 43.47 4.13 18.60
CA VAL A 9 42.32 3.48 17.94
C VAL A 9 42.65 3.12 16.49
N ARG A 10 43.27 4.04 15.74
CA ARG A 10 43.73 3.76 14.36
C ARG A 10 44.76 2.63 14.30
N LYS A 11 45.69 2.59 15.26
CA LYS A 11 46.67 1.51 15.36
C LYS A 11 46.01 0.17 15.71
N ALA A 12 45.02 0.17 16.60
CA ALA A 12 44.27 -1.03 16.99
C ALA A 12 43.36 -1.55 15.86
N ALA A 13 42.86 -0.66 14.99
CA ALA A 13 42.05 -1.02 13.84
C ALA A 13 42.83 -1.74 12.72
N GLY A 14 44.17 -1.68 12.75
CA GLY A 14 45.04 -2.41 11.82
C GLY A 14 44.81 -2.03 10.36
N GLU A 15 44.32 -2.96 9.56
CA GLU A 15 44.09 -2.79 8.12
C GLU A 15 42.84 -1.95 7.79
N ILE A 16 41.96 -1.73 8.76
CA ILE A 16 40.73 -0.95 8.58
C ILE A 16 41.07 0.54 8.65
N LYS A 17 41.02 1.23 7.50
CA LYS A 17 41.18 2.68 7.42
C LYS A 17 39.95 3.38 8.01
N LEU A 18 40.01 3.71 9.30
CA LEU A 18 39.00 4.51 9.98
C LEU A 18 39.09 5.98 9.55
N SER A 19 37.99 6.51 9.01
CA SER A 19 37.85 7.94 8.70
C SER A 19 37.64 8.77 9.99
N ASP A 20 37.79 10.08 9.91
CA ASP A 20 37.51 10.98 11.04
C ASP A 20 36.05 10.89 11.51
N ALA A 21 35.12 10.61 10.58
CA ALA A 21 33.72 10.38 10.91
C ALA A 21 33.52 9.09 11.72
N ASP A 22 34.25 8.02 11.39
CA ASP A 22 34.18 6.75 12.14
C ASP A 22 34.74 6.92 13.56
N ILE A 23 35.80 7.71 13.72
CA ILE A 23 36.38 8.04 15.03
C ILE A 23 35.40 8.88 15.88
N ALA A 24 34.77 9.89 15.29
CA ALA A 24 33.76 10.69 15.96
C ALA A 24 32.55 9.83 16.39
N HIS A 25 32.17 8.87 15.56
CA HIS A 25 31.09 7.93 15.85
C HIS A 25 31.44 6.99 17.00
N ILE A 26 32.65 6.40 17.01
CA ILE A 26 33.16 5.60 18.13
C ILE A 26 33.15 6.41 19.43
N GLU A 27 33.60 7.67 19.38
CA GLU A 27 33.61 8.54 20.56
C GLU A 27 32.19 8.80 21.10
N SER A 28 31.20 9.03 20.23
CA SER A 28 29.81 9.27 20.65
C SER A 28 29.28 8.10 21.48
N HIS A 29 29.43 6.87 20.98
CA HIS A 29 28.92 5.69 21.68
C HIS A 29 29.66 5.40 22.99
N ILE A 30 30.95 5.71 23.09
CA ILE A 30 31.69 5.60 24.35
C ILE A 30 31.16 6.61 25.37
N ARG A 31 30.89 7.86 24.95
CA ARG A 31 30.34 8.89 25.84
C ARG A 31 28.92 8.55 26.30
N GLU A 32 28.06 8.15 25.37
CA GLU A 32 26.69 7.74 25.68
C GLU A 32 26.65 6.52 26.62
N ALA A 33 27.50 5.52 26.38
CA ALA A 33 27.61 4.37 27.27
C ALA A 33 28.09 4.77 28.67
N TRP A 34 29.06 5.68 28.77
CA TRP A 34 29.53 6.21 30.05
C TRP A 34 28.43 6.97 30.80
N GLU A 35 27.68 7.82 30.10
CA GLU A 35 26.57 8.58 30.68
C GLU A 35 25.43 7.66 31.11
N GLN A 36 25.08 6.65 30.31
CA GLN A 36 24.04 5.69 30.65
C GLN A 36 24.41 4.85 31.88
N GLU A 37 25.61 4.29 31.91
CA GLU A 37 26.07 3.49 33.05
C GLU A 37 26.19 4.35 34.31
N GLY A 38 26.72 5.57 34.18
CA GLY A 38 26.89 6.50 35.31
C GLY A 38 25.58 7.08 35.86
N SER A 39 24.58 7.31 35.01
CA SER A 39 23.30 7.92 35.43
C SER A 39 22.23 6.91 35.83
N LYS A 40 22.19 5.72 35.21
CA LYS A 40 21.10 4.75 35.38
C LYS A 40 21.43 3.58 36.31
N HIS A 41 22.70 3.27 36.53
CA HIS A 41 23.09 2.13 37.37
C HIS A 41 23.67 2.58 38.71
N ALA A 42 22.87 2.44 39.76
CA ALA A 42 23.32 2.66 41.14
C ALA A 42 24.53 1.75 41.46
N GLY A 43 25.58 2.35 42.01
CA GLY A 43 26.83 1.66 42.34
C GLY A 43 27.86 1.57 41.21
N PHE A 44 27.61 2.18 40.03
CA PHE A 44 28.62 2.25 38.97
C PHE A 44 29.88 3.03 39.41
N ALA A 45 29.69 4.15 40.10
CA ALA A 45 30.78 4.97 40.63
C ALA A 45 31.61 4.26 41.72
N ASP A 46 31.04 3.26 42.40
CA ASP A 46 31.70 2.51 43.46
C ASP A 46 32.59 1.37 42.94
N LEU A 47 32.51 1.07 41.63
CA LEU A 47 33.36 0.06 40.98
C LEU A 47 34.79 0.61 40.78
N SER A 48 35.77 -0.29 40.75
CA SER A 48 37.12 0.08 40.33
C SER A 48 37.14 0.57 38.88
N LEU A 49 38.06 1.47 38.55
CA LEU A 49 38.18 2.07 37.22
C LEU A 49 38.21 1.02 36.10
N ASP A 50 38.94 -0.08 36.29
CA ASP A 50 39.01 -1.17 35.31
C ASP A 50 37.65 -1.84 35.06
N LYS A 51 36.83 -2.00 36.11
CA LYS A 51 35.48 -2.57 36.00
C LYS A 51 34.51 -1.59 35.34
N GLN A 52 34.65 -0.30 35.63
CA GLN A 52 33.89 0.77 34.96
C GLN A 52 34.21 0.79 33.46
N ILE A 53 35.50 0.79 33.11
CA ILE A 53 35.97 0.77 31.72
C ILE A 53 35.47 -0.47 30.99
N ASN A 54 35.54 -1.66 31.60
CA ASN A 54 35.05 -2.88 30.96
C ASN A 54 33.54 -2.82 30.67
N ARG A 55 32.73 -2.38 31.64
CA ARG A 55 31.28 -2.24 31.44
C ARG A 55 30.94 -1.25 30.34
N VAL A 56 31.55 -0.06 30.38
CA VAL A 56 31.33 0.95 29.35
C VAL A 56 31.81 0.47 27.99
N SER A 57 32.92 -0.27 27.91
CA SER A 57 33.42 -0.82 26.65
C SER A 57 32.47 -1.85 26.04
N VAL A 58 31.90 -2.75 26.86
CA VAL A 58 30.88 -3.72 26.41
C VAL A 58 29.63 -3.00 25.91
N ARG A 59 29.13 -2.03 26.69
CA ARG A 59 27.94 -1.24 26.36
C ARG A 59 28.13 -0.40 25.10
N ALA A 60 29.28 0.28 24.98
CA ALA A 60 29.64 1.08 23.82
C ALA A 60 29.77 0.21 22.58
N LYS A 61 30.33 -0.99 22.71
CA LYS A 61 30.38 -2.00 21.65
C LYS A 61 28.96 -2.37 21.18
N GLU A 62 28.09 -2.79 22.10
CA GLU A 62 26.69 -3.14 21.78
C GLU A 62 25.94 -1.98 21.09
N SER A 63 26.09 -0.76 21.60
CA SER A 63 25.47 0.43 21.02
C SER A 63 26.01 0.75 19.62
N PHE A 64 27.34 0.67 19.43
CA PHE A 64 27.99 0.94 18.16
C PHE A 64 27.55 -0.05 17.07
N PHE A 65 27.48 -1.34 17.41
CA PHE A 65 27.09 -2.37 16.45
C PHE A 65 25.60 -2.33 16.11
N SER A 66 24.73 -2.01 17.08
CA SER A 66 23.28 -1.89 16.86
C SER A 66 22.88 -0.65 16.04
N ASP A 67 23.63 0.45 16.15
CA ASP A 67 23.32 1.69 15.42
C ASP A 67 23.89 1.70 13.98
N SER A 68 25.01 1.00 13.75
CA SER A 68 25.64 1.00 12.43
C SER A 68 24.79 0.25 11.38
N SER A 69 24.12 1.02 10.52
CA SER A 69 23.37 0.53 9.35
C SER A 69 24.20 -0.36 8.41
N ARG A 70 25.53 -0.23 8.47
CA ARG A 70 26.51 -1.03 7.72
C ARG A 70 26.70 -2.44 8.25
N LEU A 71 26.47 -2.70 9.55
CA LEU A 71 26.71 -4.01 10.16
C LEU A 71 25.42 -4.78 10.47
N LYS A 72 24.26 -4.14 10.42
CA LYS A 72 22.96 -4.85 10.45
C LYS A 72 22.90 -6.02 9.45
N PRO A 73 23.40 -5.91 8.20
CA PRO A 73 23.48 -7.05 7.29
C PRO A 73 24.45 -8.14 7.77
N TYR A 74 25.55 -7.79 8.43
CA TYR A 74 26.56 -8.75 8.90
C TYR A 74 26.14 -9.47 10.19
N GLU A 75 25.48 -8.79 11.13
CA GLU A 75 24.84 -9.45 12.29
C GLU A 75 23.70 -10.39 11.84
N LEU A 76 22.93 -9.95 10.84
CA LEU A 76 21.89 -10.76 10.23
C LEU A 76 22.48 -12.02 9.56
N LEU A 77 23.66 -11.93 8.95
CA LEU A 77 24.36 -13.07 8.35
C LEU A 77 25.08 -13.96 9.39
N ALA A 78 25.70 -13.36 10.41
CA ALA A 78 26.43 -14.06 11.46
C ALA A 78 25.50 -14.85 12.40
N SER A 79 24.22 -14.44 12.50
CA SER A 79 23.20 -15.14 13.29
C SER A 79 22.47 -16.26 12.51
N LEU A 80 22.96 -16.62 11.33
CA LEU A 80 22.48 -17.75 10.53
C LEU A 80 23.48 -18.90 10.68
N GLU A 81 23.18 -19.85 11.55
CA GLU A 81 23.96 -21.09 11.70
C GLU A 81 23.18 -22.31 11.16
N GLY A 82 23.89 -23.25 10.51
CA GLY A 82 23.35 -24.52 9.99
C GLY A 82 23.04 -24.53 8.47
N ASP A 83 22.54 -25.65 7.92
CA ASP A 83 22.38 -25.84 6.45
C ASP A 83 21.22 -25.04 5.81
N ASN A 84 20.40 -24.34 6.60
CA ASN A 84 19.18 -23.64 6.15
C ASN A 84 19.29 -22.10 6.21
N GLN A 85 20.49 -21.54 6.08
CA GLN A 85 20.74 -20.09 6.20
C GLN A 85 19.92 -19.26 5.22
N VAL A 86 19.75 -19.72 3.97
CA VAL A 86 18.98 -19.01 2.94
C VAL A 86 17.50 -18.92 3.32
N THR A 87 16.94 -20.01 3.85
CA THR A 87 15.54 -20.08 4.28
C THR A 87 15.31 -19.23 5.52
N GLN A 88 16.22 -19.26 6.50
CA GLN A 88 16.16 -18.43 7.70
C GLN A 88 16.30 -16.94 7.37
N LEU A 89 17.18 -16.59 6.44
CA LEU A 89 17.34 -15.23 5.92
C LEU A 89 16.06 -14.75 5.22
N GLN A 90 15.47 -15.59 4.36
CA GLN A 90 14.20 -15.30 3.71
C GLN A 90 13.07 -15.06 4.72
N HIS A 91 12.97 -15.92 5.74
CA HIS A 91 12.01 -15.74 6.82
C HIS A 91 12.24 -14.44 7.58
N ARG A 92 13.48 -14.09 7.92
CA ARG A 92 13.77 -12.86 8.68
C ARG A 92 13.59 -11.58 7.85
N ILE A 93 13.94 -11.58 6.57
CA ILE A 93 13.64 -10.48 5.64
C ILE A 93 12.12 -10.32 5.52
N ALA A 94 11.38 -11.42 5.40
CA ALA A 94 9.93 -11.40 5.43
C ALA A 94 9.42 -10.82 6.75
N HIS A 95 9.95 -11.26 7.91
CA HIS A 95 9.57 -10.77 9.23
C HIS A 95 9.89 -9.28 9.45
N GLN A 96 11.02 -8.76 8.96
CA GLN A 96 11.38 -7.35 9.08
C GLN A 96 10.56 -6.46 8.15
N ALA A 97 10.24 -6.93 6.95
CA ALA A 97 9.38 -6.21 6.01
C ALA A 97 7.91 -6.12 6.48
N THR A 98 7.48 -6.99 7.39
CA THR A 98 6.08 -7.10 7.86
C THR A 98 5.86 -6.83 9.35
N GLY A 99 6.87 -6.36 10.09
CA GLY A 99 6.72 -6.04 11.51
C GLY A 99 6.57 -7.26 12.43
N GLY A 100 7.13 -8.42 12.07
CA GLY A 100 7.30 -9.57 12.96
C GLY A 100 6.33 -10.75 12.76
N GLY A 101 5.33 -10.66 11.88
CA GLY A 101 4.43 -11.77 11.55
C GLY A 101 4.60 -12.30 10.12
N SER A 102 4.06 -13.48 9.81
CA SER A 102 3.92 -13.90 8.41
C SER A 102 3.09 -12.86 7.63
N VAL A 103 3.28 -12.77 6.32
CA VAL A 103 2.50 -11.85 5.46
C VAL A 103 1.01 -12.09 5.65
N GLU A 104 0.59 -13.35 5.84
CA GLU A 104 -0.78 -13.75 6.08
C GLU A 104 -1.33 -13.22 7.42
N ILE A 105 -0.51 -13.21 8.48
CA ILE A 105 -0.90 -12.66 9.78
C ILE A 105 -1.08 -11.15 9.66
N SER A 106 -0.19 -10.48 8.93
CA SER A 106 -0.25 -9.03 8.69
C SER A 106 -1.49 -8.66 7.86
N ILE A 107 -1.76 -9.40 6.79
CA ILE A 107 -2.99 -9.28 5.99
C ILE A 107 -4.22 -9.50 6.86
N ARG A 108 -4.22 -10.53 7.73
CA ARG A 108 -5.33 -10.80 8.64
C ARG A 108 -5.54 -9.67 9.64
N GLY A 109 -4.47 -9.10 10.20
CA GLY A 109 -4.53 -7.96 11.11
C GLY A 109 -5.13 -6.71 10.44
N LEU A 110 -4.63 -6.36 9.25
CA LEU A 110 -5.18 -5.26 8.44
C LEU A 110 -6.65 -5.51 8.08
N LYS A 111 -7.00 -6.73 7.67
CA LYS A 111 -8.38 -7.12 7.36
C LYS A 111 -9.30 -6.94 8.57
N SER A 112 -8.87 -7.38 9.76
CA SER A 112 -9.62 -7.19 11.01
C SER A 112 -9.76 -5.72 11.38
N HIS A 113 -8.71 -4.90 11.20
CA HIS A 113 -8.75 -3.46 11.45
C HIS A 113 -9.77 -2.77 10.54
N ILE A 114 -9.73 -3.06 9.23
CA ILE A 114 -10.68 -2.52 8.26
C ILE A 114 -12.10 -2.98 8.59
N TYR A 115 -12.33 -4.28 8.81
CA TYR A 115 -13.67 -4.76 9.18
C TYR A 115 -14.19 -4.15 10.48
N GLY A 116 -13.31 -3.85 11.44
CA GLY A 116 -13.63 -3.08 12.63
C GLY A 116 -14.33 -1.75 12.31
N LYS A 117 -13.82 -1.01 11.33
CA LYS A 117 -14.42 0.28 10.88
C LYS A 117 -15.81 0.10 10.25
N PHE A 118 -16.09 -1.07 9.69
CA PHE A 118 -17.38 -1.41 9.08
C PHE A 118 -18.30 -2.22 10.01
N GLN A 119 -17.99 -2.40 11.29
CA GLN A 119 -18.88 -3.13 12.21
C GLN A 119 -20.26 -2.47 12.34
N ASP A 120 -20.29 -1.14 12.26
CA ASP A 120 -21.53 -0.36 12.28
C ASP A 120 -22.27 -0.38 10.93
N TYR A 121 -21.75 -1.03 9.88
CA TYR A 121 -22.42 -1.16 8.59
C TYR A 121 -23.85 -1.70 8.70
N HIS A 122 -24.07 -2.65 9.61
CA HIS A 122 -25.40 -3.21 9.89
C HIS A 122 -26.40 -2.17 10.46
N LYS A 123 -25.92 -1.06 11.03
CA LYS A 123 -26.75 0.06 11.50
C LYS A 123 -27.12 1.04 10.40
N PHE A 124 -26.39 1.03 9.28
CA PHE A 124 -26.60 1.96 8.16
C PHE A 124 -27.53 1.41 7.06
N GLY A 125 -28.07 0.19 7.22
CA GLY A 125 -29.12 -0.38 6.37
C GLY A 125 -30.18 -1.16 7.15
N THR A 126 -31.19 -1.73 6.48
CA THR A 126 -32.27 -2.45 7.17
C THR A 126 -31.77 -3.71 7.89
N LYS A 127 -32.18 -3.85 9.15
CA LYS A 127 -31.74 -4.78 10.23
C LYS A 127 -31.49 -6.26 9.91
N ALA A 128 -31.80 -6.77 8.71
CA ALA A 128 -31.57 -8.18 8.36
C ALA A 128 -30.52 -8.39 7.26
N PHE A 129 -30.28 -7.42 6.36
CA PHE A 129 -29.37 -7.60 5.20
C PHE A 129 -28.67 -6.31 4.71
N GLY A 130 -28.83 -5.16 5.37
CA GLY A 130 -28.19 -3.90 4.94
C GLY A 130 -28.64 -3.46 3.55
N PHE A 131 -27.88 -2.56 2.90
CA PHE A 131 -28.10 -1.99 1.57
C PHE A 131 -28.43 -3.00 0.44
N LYS A 132 -28.29 -4.31 0.66
CA LYS A 132 -28.62 -5.40 -0.26
C LYS A 132 -30.06 -5.38 -0.81
N ASN A 133 -31.02 -4.92 -0.01
CA ASN A 133 -32.45 -4.96 -0.37
C ASN A 133 -33.05 -3.58 -0.69
N ASP A 134 -32.25 -2.51 -0.61
CA ASP A 134 -32.70 -1.13 -0.82
C ASP A 134 -31.89 -0.51 -1.95
N THR A 135 -32.44 -0.60 -3.17
CA THR A 135 -31.85 -0.04 -4.39
C THR A 135 -31.64 1.47 -4.29
N HIS A 136 -32.49 2.17 -3.55
CA HIS A 136 -32.36 3.61 -3.32
C HIS A 136 -31.17 3.90 -2.41
N ALA A 137 -31.04 3.18 -1.30
CA ALA A 137 -29.92 3.34 -0.40
C ALA A 137 -28.57 3.00 -1.07
N ASN A 138 -28.52 1.98 -1.93
CA ASN A 138 -27.32 1.67 -2.73
C ASN A 138 -26.96 2.81 -3.68
N THR A 139 -27.96 3.38 -4.34
CA THR A 139 -27.78 4.50 -5.27
C THR A 139 -27.23 5.72 -4.52
N GLU A 140 -27.81 6.06 -3.38
CA GLU A 140 -27.34 7.15 -2.53
C GLU A 140 -25.93 6.92 -1.98
N LEU A 141 -25.57 5.67 -1.67
CA LEU A 141 -24.21 5.31 -1.28
C LEU A 141 -23.21 5.50 -2.44
N LEU A 142 -23.56 5.07 -3.67
CA LEU A 142 -22.71 5.28 -4.84
C LEU A 142 -22.51 6.77 -5.15
N LEU A 143 -23.58 7.58 -5.01
CA LEU A 143 -23.51 9.03 -5.12
C LEU A 143 -22.58 9.62 -4.04
N ALA A 144 -22.76 9.22 -2.78
CA ALA A 144 -21.91 9.66 -1.66
C ALA A 144 -20.43 9.29 -1.85
N LEU A 145 -20.14 8.08 -2.33
CA LEU A 145 -18.78 7.63 -2.65
C LEU A 145 -18.10 8.46 -3.75
N ARG A 146 -18.90 9.14 -4.58
CA ARG A 146 -18.45 10.07 -5.62
C ARG A 146 -18.45 11.54 -5.18
N GLY A 147 -18.73 11.81 -3.91
CA GLY A 147 -18.65 13.16 -3.32
C GLY A 147 -19.97 13.92 -3.29
N GLU A 148 -21.10 13.31 -3.67
CA GLU A 148 -22.41 13.95 -3.51
C GLU A 148 -22.77 14.01 -2.02
N THR A 149 -23.21 15.18 -1.57
CA THR A 149 -23.56 15.42 -0.15
C THR A 149 -25.06 15.57 0.06
N ASN A 150 -25.83 15.80 -1.00
CA ASN A 150 -27.29 15.87 -0.97
C ASN A 150 -27.95 14.49 -1.02
N VAL A 151 -27.50 13.59 -0.15
CA VAL A 151 -28.05 12.23 0.01
C VAL A 151 -28.22 11.94 1.50
N ARG A 152 -28.81 10.78 1.82
CA ARG A 152 -28.97 10.37 3.22
C ARG A 152 -27.68 10.52 4.04
N PRO A 153 -27.76 11.11 5.26
CA PRO A 153 -26.59 11.27 6.13
C PRO A 153 -25.87 9.95 6.44
N GLU A 154 -26.59 8.83 6.46
CA GLU A 154 -26.00 7.50 6.63
C GLU A 154 -25.06 7.13 5.47
N ALA A 155 -25.46 7.42 4.23
CA ALA A 155 -24.67 7.14 3.03
C ALA A 155 -23.38 7.97 3.00
N VAL A 156 -23.46 9.26 3.37
CA VAL A 156 -22.29 10.16 3.48
C VAL A 156 -21.32 9.66 4.55
N LYS A 157 -21.81 9.26 5.72
CA LYS A 157 -20.96 8.70 6.80
C LYS A 157 -20.24 7.44 6.33
N LEU A 158 -20.96 6.53 5.68
CA LEU A 158 -20.38 5.28 5.19
C LEU A 158 -19.35 5.52 4.07
N ALA A 159 -19.64 6.43 3.14
CA ALA A 159 -18.69 6.84 2.10
C ALA A 159 -17.40 7.41 2.70
N LYS A 160 -17.51 8.21 3.76
CA LYS A 160 -16.34 8.71 4.50
C LYS A 160 -15.54 7.56 5.12
N VAL A 161 -16.19 6.62 5.80
CA VAL A 161 -15.51 5.43 6.38
C VAL A 161 -14.78 4.63 5.31
N PHE A 162 -15.37 4.50 4.11
CA PHE A 162 -14.73 3.85 2.97
C PHE A 162 -13.46 4.58 2.51
N HIS A 163 -13.53 5.90 2.31
CA HIS A 163 -12.35 6.68 1.91
C HIS A 163 -11.25 6.65 2.99
N ASP A 164 -11.60 6.82 4.26
CA ASP A 164 -10.68 6.72 5.40
C ASP A 164 -10.01 5.32 5.49
N ALA A 165 -10.73 4.27 5.10
CA ALA A 165 -10.19 2.91 5.02
C ALA A 165 -9.20 2.76 3.86
N MET A 166 -9.52 3.30 2.69
CA MET A 166 -8.63 3.24 1.51
C MET A 166 -7.35 4.06 1.73
N ASP A 167 -7.46 5.25 2.31
CA ASP A 167 -6.31 6.10 2.64
C ASP A 167 -5.38 5.43 3.65
N PHE A 168 -5.95 4.78 4.66
CA PHE A 168 -5.19 3.97 5.60
C PHE A 168 -4.43 2.84 4.89
N LEU A 169 -5.09 2.08 4.01
CA LEU A 169 -4.43 1.00 3.26
C LEU A 169 -3.32 1.52 2.34
N VAL A 170 -3.50 2.68 1.71
CA VAL A 170 -2.46 3.32 0.90
C VAL A 170 -1.26 3.72 1.76
N LYS A 171 -1.50 4.27 2.94
CA LYS A 171 -0.44 4.64 3.89
C LYS A 171 0.35 3.41 4.32
N GLU A 172 -0.33 2.36 4.78
CA GLU A 172 0.30 1.09 5.17
C GLU A 172 1.12 0.49 4.02
N ALA A 173 0.58 0.49 2.80
CA ALA A 173 1.28 0.00 1.62
C ALA A 173 2.58 0.79 1.37
N LYS A 174 2.56 2.13 1.52
CA LYS A 174 3.76 2.97 1.37
C LYS A 174 4.79 2.70 2.46
N GLU A 175 4.36 2.49 3.70
CA GLU A 175 5.25 2.19 4.84
C GLU A 175 6.01 0.87 4.67
N VAL A 176 5.35 -0.16 4.10
CA VAL A 176 6.01 -1.43 3.78
C VAL A 176 6.81 -1.40 2.45
N GLY A 177 6.97 -0.22 1.85
CA GLY A 177 7.76 -0.02 0.62
C GLY A 177 7.06 -0.44 -0.67
N LEU A 178 5.74 -0.72 -0.66
CA LEU A 178 4.98 -0.96 -1.88
C LEU A 178 4.75 0.35 -2.62
N LYS A 179 5.12 0.37 -3.90
CA LYS A 179 4.82 1.48 -4.82
C LYS A 179 3.34 1.44 -5.18
N PHE A 180 2.50 2.05 -4.36
CA PHE A 180 1.08 2.18 -4.59
C PHE A 180 0.72 3.62 -5.03
N HIS A 181 0.09 3.75 -6.20
CA HIS A 181 -0.43 5.02 -6.68
C HIS A 181 -1.85 5.20 -6.13
N ALA A 182 -2.03 6.22 -5.30
CA ALA A 182 -3.36 6.58 -4.82
C ALA A 182 -4.27 6.94 -6.00
N LEU A 183 -5.53 6.48 -5.94
CA LEU A 183 -6.55 6.85 -6.91
C LEU A 183 -7.37 7.98 -6.30
N GLU A 184 -7.80 8.93 -7.12
CA GLU A 184 -8.75 9.97 -6.68
C GLU A 184 -10.10 9.37 -6.27
N ASN A 185 -10.46 8.21 -6.83
CA ASN A 185 -11.65 7.48 -6.43
C ASN A 185 -11.42 5.96 -6.47
N TYR A 186 -11.62 5.32 -5.34
CA TYR A 186 -11.44 3.87 -5.18
C TYR A 186 -12.70 3.05 -5.47
N THR A 187 -13.81 3.69 -5.82
CA THR A 187 -15.09 3.00 -6.05
C THR A 187 -14.96 2.04 -7.23
N PRO A 188 -15.23 0.73 -7.02
CA PRO A 188 -15.24 -0.25 -8.09
C PRO A 188 -16.24 0.12 -9.19
N GLN A 189 -15.91 -0.20 -10.44
CA GLN A 189 -16.82 -0.09 -11.59
C GLN A 189 -16.95 -1.47 -12.27
N PRO A 190 -17.66 -2.41 -11.64
CA PRO A 190 -17.79 -3.74 -12.21
C PRO A 190 -18.82 -3.71 -13.36
N MET A 191 -18.32 -3.63 -14.58
CA MET A 191 -19.12 -3.61 -15.80
C MET A 191 -19.38 -5.04 -16.30
N ASP A 192 -20.61 -5.32 -16.76
CA ASP A 192 -20.99 -6.56 -17.41
C ASP A 192 -20.61 -6.54 -18.90
N PHE A 193 -19.67 -7.40 -19.28
CA PHE A 193 -19.26 -7.52 -20.67
C PHE A 193 -20.41 -7.97 -21.58
N ARG A 194 -21.39 -8.75 -21.08
CA ARG A 194 -22.51 -9.28 -21.86
C ARG A 194 -23.48 -8.17 -22.25
N LYS A 195 -23.77 -7.25 -21.32
CA LYS A 195 -24.64 -6.09 -21.58
C LYS A 195 -23.98 -5.13 -22.56
N ILE A 196 -22.67 -4.94 -22.45
CA ILE A 196 -21.90 -4.06 -23.33
C ILE A 196 -21.75 -4.67 -24.73
N SER A 197 -21.47 -5.98 -24.84
CA SER A 197 -21.30 -6.65 -26.14
C SER A 197 -22.61 -6.85 -26.91
N ALA A 198 -23.75 -6.73 -26.23
CA ALA A 198 -25.08 -6.80 -26.85
C ALA A 198 -25.48 -5.53 -27.61
N ILE A 199 -24.76 -4.42 -27.43
CA ILE A 199 -25.02 -3.15 -28.12
C ILE A 199 -23.88 -2.79 -29.08
N SER A 200 -24.14 -1.88 -30.02
CA SER A 200 -23.07 -1.43 -30.91
C SER A 200 -22.06 -0.55 -30.18
N LYS A 201 -20.82 -0.52 -30.68
CA LYS A 201 -19.78 0.41 -30.22
C LYS A 201 -20.24 1.86 -30.23
N LYS A 202 -20.99 2.26 -31.27
CA LYS A 202 -21.55 3.61 -31.41
C LYS A 202 -22.55 3.89 -30.29
N ASP A 203 -23.48 2.97 -30.04
CA ASP A 203 -24.48 3.12 -28.98
C ASP A 203 -23.83 3.21 -27.60
N PHE A 204 -22.78 2.42 -27.35
CA PHE A 204 -22.03 2.49 -26.10
C PHE A 204 -21.39 3.88 -25.92
N ILE A 205 -20.70 4.39 -26.95
CA ILE A 205 -20.07 5.72 -26.91
C ILE A 205 -21.12 6.80 -26.66
N ASP A 206 -22.21 6.81 -27.43
CA ASP A 206 -23.24 7.84 -27.36
C ASP A 206 -23.99 7.83 -26.02
N ARG A 207 -24.17 6.66 -25.38
CA ARG A 207 -24.75 6.54 -24.02
C ARG A 207 -23.77 6.91 -22.92
N THR A 208 -22.48 6.65 -23.11
CA THR A 208 -21.44 6.82 -22.07
C THR A 208 -20.92 8.25 -22.03
N LEU A 209 -20.69 8.87 -23.18
CA LEU A 209 -20.12 10.21 -23.31
C LEU A 209 -20.79 11.28 -22.43
N PRO A 210 -22.13 11.43 -22.39
CA PRO A 210 -22.78 12.46 -21.57
C PRO A 210 -22.70 12.20 -20.06
N ARG A 211 -22.27 11.00 -19.63
CA ARG A 211 -22.17 10.59 -18.23
C ARG A 211 -20.78 10.88 -17.63
N LEU A 212 -19.81 11.19 -18.48
CA LEU A 212 -18.42 11.42 -18.08
C LEU A 212 -18.23 12.80 -17.47
N ASP A 213 -17.28 12.89 -16.54
CA ASP A 213 -16.76 14.16 -16.05
C ASP A 213 -15.71 14.70 -17.03
N LEU A 214 -16.16 15.56 -17.96
CA LEU A 214 -15.29 16.15 -18.97
C LEU A 214 -14.14 16.97 -18.36
N SER A 215 -14.35 17.58 -17.19
CA SER A 215 -13.30 18.36 -16.53
C SER A 215 -12.12 17.48 -16.12
N GLU A 216 -12.41 16.25 -15.70
CA GLU A 216 -11.41 15.27 -15.29
C GLU A 216 -10.61 14.75 -16.49
N TYR A 217 -11.26 14.53 -17.63
CA TYR A 217 -10.59 14.17 -18.88
C TYR A 217 -9.71 15.30 -19.44
N GLN A 218 -10.15 16.56 -19.30
CA GLN A 218 -9.36 17.74 -19.69
C GLN A 218 -8.09 17.88 -18.86
N LYS A 219 -8.15 17.69 -17.53
CA LYS A 219 -6.96 17.67 -16.66
C LYS A 219 -5.95 16.59 -17.07
N ARG A 220 -6.45 15.49 -17.63
CA ARG A 220 -5.66 14.36 -18.11
C ARG A 220 -5.18 14.51 -19.56
N GLY A 221 -5.43 15.66 -20.19
CA GLY A 221 -4.92 16.00 -21.51
C GLY A 221 -5.82 15.59 -22.69
N ILE A 222 -7.04 15.11 -22.44
CA ILE A 222 -8.03 14.86 -23.50
C ILE A 222 -8.89 16.12 -23.65
N GLN A 223 -8.59 16.93 -24.66
CA GLN A 223 -9.19 18.26 -24.83
C GLN A 223 -10.31 18.31 -25.87
N ASP A 224 -10.32 17.37 -26.83
CA ASP A 224 -11.28 17.34 -27.93
C ASP A 224 -12.24 16.14 -27.85
N SER A 225 -13.44 16.33 -28.39
CA SER A 225 -14.50 15.31 -28.37
C SER A 225 -14.14 14.07 -29.19
N ASP A 226 -13.32 14.21 -30.23
CA ASP A 226 -12.99 13.10 -31.12
C ASP A 226 -12.00 12.14 -30.45
N SER A 227 -10.99 12.67 -29.77
CA SER A 227 -10.08 11.91 -28.91
C SER A 227 -10.83 11.17 -27.80
N LEU A 228 -11.82 11.81 -27.17
CA LEU A 228 -12.62 11.16 -26.13
C LEU A 228 -13.51 10.04 -26.69
N ARG A 229 -14.11 10.25 -27.87
CA ARG A 229 -14.89 9.21 -28.58
C ARG A 229 -14.00 8.05 -29.02
N SER A 230 -12.79 8.33 -29.51
CA SER A 230 -11.79 7.32 -29.86
C SER A 230 -11.39 6.49 -28.64
N PHE A 231 -11.07 7.15 -27.53
CA PHE A 231 -10.77 6.50 -26.25
C PHE A 231 -11.92 5.60 -25.77
N LEU A 232 -13.17 6.10 -25.80
CA LEU A 232 -14.34 5.29 -25.47
C LEU A 232 -14.53 4.09 -26.40
N GLY A 233 -14.12 4.24 -27.66
CA GLY A 233 -14.06 3.15 -28.60
C GLY A 233 -13.10 2.03 -28.17
N ASP A 234 -11.90 2.38 -27.69
CA ASP A 234 -10.92 1.40 -27.19
C ASP A 234 -11.36 0.74 -25.87
N VAL A 235 -12.04 1.52 -25.02
CA VAL A 235 -12.67 1.03 -23.80
C VAL A 235 -13.76 0.01 -24.13
N TYR A 236 -14.62 0.29 -25.12
CA TYR A 236 -15.64 -0.65 -25.58
C TYR A 236 -15.02 -1.99 -26.01
N GLU A 237 -14.00 -1.97 -26.88
CA GLU A 237 -13.35 -3.21 -27.34
C GLU A 237 -12.82 -4.04 -26.17
N THR A 238 -12.28 -3.36 -25.15
CA THR A 238 -11.74 -4.00 -23.96
C THR A 238 -12.85 -4.55 -23.06
N LEU A 239 -13.91 -3.79 -22.81
CA LEU A 239 -15.00 -4.19 -21.92
C LEU A 239 -15.86 -5.29 -22.55
N ALA A 240 -16.25 -5.16 -23.82
CA ALA A 240 -17.06 -6.14 -24.54
C ALA A 240 -16.37 -7.50 -24.68
N SER A 241 -15.03 -7.53 -24.71
CA SER A 241 -14.25 -8.76 -24.83
C SER A 241 -13.67 -9.28 -23.50
N GLU A 242 -14.00 -8.65 -22.37
CA GLU A 242 -13.39 -8.96 -21.06
C GLU A 242 -11.84 -8.83 -21.07
N GLY A 243 -11.29 -8.06 -22.01
CA GLY A 243 -9.84 -7.91 -22.24
C GLY A 243 -9.18 -9.03 -23.07
N ARG A 244 -9.97 -9.96 -23.63
CA ARG A 244 -9.46 -11.04 -24.51
C ARG A 244 -8.89 -10.51 -25.82
N ASN A 245 -9.37 -9.34 -26.29
CA ASN A 245 -8.84 -8.65 -27.47
C ASN A 245 -7.31 -8.40 -27.38
N LYS A 246 -6.78 -8.10 -26.20
CA LYS A 246 -5.35 -7.83 -25.97
C LYS A 246 -4.50 -9.10 -26.00
N VAL A 247 -5.07 -10.24 -25.61
CA VAL A 247 -4.40 -11.55 -25.66
C VAL A 247 -4.23 -12.00 -27.12
N ILE A 248 -5.24 -11.76 -27.96
CA ILE A 248 -5.22 -12.07 -29.39
C ILE A 248 -4.24 -11.14 -30.14
N ALA A 249 -4.29 -9.82 -29.87
CA ALA A 249 -3.41 -8.84 -30.49
C ALA A 249 -1.91 -9.10 -30.20
N SER A 250 -1.60 -9.68 -29.03
CA SER A 250 -0.23 -10.04 -28.66
C SER A 250 0.23 -11.41 -29.18
N LYS A 251 -0.58 -12.12 -29.99
CA LYS A 251 -0.30 -13.48 -30.52
C LYS A 251 0.19 -14.47 -29.44
N GLY A 252 -0.27 -14.32 -28.20
CA GLY A 252 0.19 -15.15 -27.07
C GLY A 252 1.69 -15.01 -26.71
N LYS A 253 2.43 -14.04 -27.28
CA LYS A 253 3.88 -13.86 -27.04
C LYS A 253 4.22 -13.22 -25.70
N VAL A 254 3.25 -12.71 -24.95
CA VAL A 254 3.45 -12.32 -23.56
C VAL A 254 3.30 -13.58 -22.71
N SER A 255 4.29 -14.47 -22.79
CA SER A 255 4.46 -15.54 -21.80
C SER A 255 4.77 -14.85 -20.47
N SER A 256 3.79 -14.87 -19.58
CA SER A 256 3.89 -14.30 -18.24
C SER A 256 4.79 -15.20 -17.37
N TYR A 257 6.11 -15.24 -17.65
CA TYR A 257 7.12 -15.83 -16.77
C TYR A 257 7.54 -14.87 -15.66
N GLY A 258 6.52 -14.37 -14.99
CA GLY A 258 6.55 -13.45 -13.88
C GLY A 258 5.09 -13.13 -13.64
N ASN A 259 4.63 -13.17 -12.40
CA ASN A 259 3.31 -12.69 -12.04
C ASN A 259 3.22 -11.21 -12.39
N SER A 260 2.93 -10.92 -13.65
CA SER A 260 2.67 -9.58 -14.15
C SER A 260 1.27 -9.23 -13.67
N LEU A 261 1.18 -8.83 -12.41
CA LEU A 261 0.08 -8.04 -11.90
C LEU A 261 -0.18 -6.81 -12.80
N GLY A 262 0.81 -6.36 -13.60
CA GLY A 262 0.72 -5.19 -14.47
C GLY A 262 -0.02 -5.34 -15.80
N GLY A 263 -0.17 -6.54 -16.38
CA GLY A 263 -0.83 -6.72 -17.68
C GLY A 263 -2.35 -6.48 -17.65
N ARG A 264 -2.99 -6.74 -16.49
CA ARG A 264 -4.41 -6.44 -16.23
C ARG A 264 -4.65 -5.03 -15.69
N LEU A 265 -3.63 -4.26 -15.31
CA LEU A 265 -3.78 -3.00 -14.55
C LEU A 265 -3.34 -1.74 -15.30
N ARG A 266 -2.75 -1.84 -16.50
CA ARG A 266 -2.17 -0.70 -17.22
C ARG A 266 -3.10 0.10 -18.14
N GLN A 267 -4.40 -0.17 -18.13
CA GLN A 267 -5.39 0.76 -18.70
C GLN A 267 -6.51 0.93 -17.68
N PRO A 268 -6.92 2.18 -17.38
CA PRO A 268 -7.99 2.42 -16.44
C PRO A 268 -9.26 1.77 -17.01
N ARG A 269 -9.65 0.62 -16.44
CA ARG A 269 -11.02 0.10 -16.56
C ARG A 269 -12.04 1.05 -15.91
N GLN A 270 -11.54 2.04 -15.19
CA GLN A 270 -12.31 3.03 -14.50
C GLN A 270 -12.48 4.25 -15.41
N LEU A 271 -13.70 4.44 -15.89
CA LEU A 271 -14.10 5.66 -16.56
C LEU A 271 -14.36 6.74 -15.51
N HIS A 272 -14.05 7.99 -15.81
CA HIS A 272 -14.29 9.10 -14.90
C HIS A 272 -15.69 9.65 -15.13
N TYR A 273 -16.65 9.08 -14.40
CA TYR A 273 -18.04 9.50 -14.44
C TYR A 273 -18.31 10.63 -13.46
N THR A 274 -19.28 11.48 -13.79
CA THR A 274 -19.99 12.28 -12.78
C THR A 274 -20.69 11.35 -11.78
N PRO A 275 -21.05 11.82 -10.56
CA PRO A 275 -21.76 10.99 -9.58
C PRO A 275 -23.01 10.32 -10.17
N GLN A 276 -23.89 11.12 -10.81
CA GLN A 276 -25.09 10.61 -11.45
C GLN A 276 -24.78 9.75 -12.69
N GLY A 277 -23.80 10.17 -13.50
CA GLY A 277 -23.39 9.41 -14.68
C GLY A 277 -22.89 8.01 -14.35
N LEU A 278 -22.26 7.81 -13.17
CA LEU A 278 -21.87 6.49 -12.70
C LEU A 278 -23.09 5.63 -12.38
N VAL A 279 -24.06 6.18 -11.66
CA VAL A 279 -25.30 5.46 -11.31
C VAL A 279 -26.00 4.99 -12.58
N ASP A 280 -26.15 5.89 -13.56
CA ASP A 280 -26.80 5.57 -14.83
C ASP A 280 -26.00 4.52 -15.63
N ALA A 281 -24.67 4.61 -15.62
CA ALA A 281 -23.80 3.62 -16.24
C ALA A 281 -23.87 2.24 -15.55
N MET A 282 -23.93 2.19 -14.22
CA MET A 282 -24.08 0.95 -13.47
C MET A 282 -25.47 0.32 -13.68
N LYS A 283 -26.52 1.13 -13.87
CA LYS A 283 -27.85 0.63 -14.21
C LYS A 283 -27.88 -0.06 -15.58
N ASP A 284 -27.26 0.56 -16.58
CA ASP A 284 -27.27 0.04 -17.95
C ASP A 284 -26.26 -1.09 -18.18
N PHE A 285 -25.07 -0.94 -17.60
CA PHE A 285 -23.90 -1.78 -17.92
C PHE A 285 -23.26 -2.43 -16.69
N GLY A 286 -23.74 -2.15 -15.49
CA GLY A 286 -23.21 -2.79 -14.28
C GLY A 286 -23.45 -4.29 -14.28
N SER A 287 -22.48 -5.03 -13.75
CA SER A 287 -22.65 -6.44 -13.48
C SER A 287 -23.70 -6.65 -12.40
N GLU A 288 -24.39 -7.78 -12.47
CA GLU A 288 -25.39 -8.16 -11.49
C GLU A 288 -24.81 -8.06 -10.07
N LEU A 289 -23.52 -8.34 -9.85
CA LEU A 289 -22.79 -8.09 -8.60
C LEU A 289 -22.94 -6.69 -7.97
N THR A 290 -23.50 -5.69 -8.67
CA THR A 290 -23.77 -4.35 -8.14
C THR A 290 -25.24 -3.98 -7.90
N VAL A 291 -26.23 -4.72 -8.41
CA VAL A 291 -27.64 -4.45 -8.09
C VAL A 291 -28.52 -5.70 -7.97
N ASP A 292 -28.38 -6.71 -8.85
CA ASP A 292 -29.28 -7.91 -8.90
C ASP A 292 -28.60 -9.26 -8.59
N GLY A 293 -27.29 -9.39 -8.76
CA GLY A 293 -26.47 -10.58 -8.48
C GLY A 293 -25.97 -10.66 -7.05
N MET A 294 -26.43 -9.76 -6.19
CA MET A 294 -26.56 -10.02 -4.75
C MET A 294 -27.89 -10.70 -4.41
N MET A 295 -28.84 -10.79 -5.35
CA MET A 295 -30.19 -11.34 -5.14
C MET A 295 -30.35 -12.81 -5.56
N SER A 296 -29.28 -13.48 -5.99
CA SER A 296 -29.21 -14.95 -6.16
C SER A 296 -28.15 -15.56 -5.25
#